data_AF-A0A927BP02-F1
#
_entry.id   AF-A0A927BP02-F1
#
_cell.length_a   1.000
_cell.length_b   1.000
_cell.length_c   1.000
_cell.angle_alpha   90.00
_cell.angle_beta   90.00
_cell.angle_gamma   90.00
#
_symmetry.space_group_name_H-M   'P 1'
#
loop_
_entity.id
_entity.type
_entity.pdbx_description
1 polymer ?
#
loop_
_entity_poly.entity_id
_entity_poly.type
_entity_poly.pdbx_seq_one_letter_code
_entity_poly.pdbx_strand_id
1 'polypeptide(L)'
;MKTLNMWLGAALLSLLAACGNAGDAGVTNAPNEANAANAAPTDNERASAGAGAAATGNATGQHQDEAEGAGADQASAAKAPQQSDDEIAALLPDGWERLHNFEASRVQAEGDLNRDGRSDVVIVIERKGGEGVPLRALLIALRHEDGSLERSIVAEQVMLKEDEGGVWGDPFESVAIDRGSVVVSHYGGSNWRWYSAYRFRYQQADWYLIGATTGSYFTATTTREQADEADYNLLTGDYSIRTTNADGEVEIQKGKQATRPLIELRAFRHDLNLQDQD
;
A
#
# COMPACT_ATOMS: atom_id res chain seq x y z
N MET A 1 55.87 -19.81 -10.68
CA MET A 1 56.20 -20.91 -9.73
C MET A 1 56.02 -20.41 -8.31
N LYS A 2 55.43 -21.25 -7.46
CA LYS A 2 55.13 -21.13 -6.01
C LYS A 2 53.72 -20.67 -5.64
N THR A 3 52.85 -21.67 -5.66
CA THR A 3 51.63 -21.87 -4.90
C THR A 3 51.86 -21.78 -3.39
N LEU A 4 50.90 -21.22 -2.65
CA LEU A 4 50.72 -21.54 -1.24
C LEU A 4 49.22 -21.68 -0.95
N ASN A 5 48.77 -22.94 -0.92
CA ASN A 5 47.55 -23.35 -0.24
C ASN A 5 47.74 -23.15 1.27
N MET A 6 46.73 -22.64 1.97
CA MET A 6 46.54 -23.02 3.37
C MET A 6 45.04 -23.19 3.65
N TRP A 7 44.77 -24.37 4.19
CA TRP A 7 43.49 -24.98 4.51
C TRP A 7 43.40 -25.00 6.03
N LEU A 8 42.31 -24.51 6.63
CA LEU A 8 41.92 -24.72 8.02
C LEU A 8 40.48 -24.18 8.12
N GLY A 9 39.45 -24.88 8.59
CA GLY A 9 39.29 -26.20 9.16
C GLY A 9 37.86 -26.21 9.70
N ALA A 10 37.01 -27.10 9.18
CA ALA A 10 35.62 -27.25 9.59
C ALA A 10 35.56 -27.92 10.98
N ALA A 11 34.80 -27.34 11.90
CA ALA A 11 34.43 -27.98 13.16
C ALA A 11 32.96 -28.41 13.07
N LEU A 12 32.77 -29.69 12.74
CA LEU A 12 31.52 -30.43 12.89
C LEU A 12 31.40 -30.82 14.37
N LEU A 13 30.32 -30.42 15.05
CA LEU A 13 29.98 -30.97 16.36
C LEU A 13 28.73 -31.83 16.23
N SER A 14 28.94 -33.14 16.18
CA SER A 14 27.89 -34.17 16.22
C SER A 14 27.57 -34.49 17.68
N LEU A 15 26.30 -34.40 18.07
CA LEU A 15 25.81 -35.04 19.30
C LEU A 15 24.69 -36.03 18.92
N LEU A 16 25.01 -37.31 18.94
CA LEU A 16 24.04 -38.40 19.01
C LEU A 16 23.80 -38.73 20.49
N ALA A 17 22.54 -38.78 20.89
CA ALA A 17 22.08 -39.61 21.99
C ALA A 17 20.73 -40.22 21.58
N ALA A 18 20.67 -41.55 21.53
CA ALA A 18 19.49 -42.34 21.25
C ALA A 18 19.31 -43.38 22.36
N CYS A 19 18.04 -43.57 22.77
CA CYS A 19 17.36 -44.74 23.37
C CYS A 19 16.10 -44.17 24.07
N GLY A 20 14.87 -44.63 23.90
CA GLY A 20 14.29 -45.80 23.24
C GLY A 20 12.76 -45.64 23.09
N ASN A 21 12.11 -46.71 22.62
CA ASN A 21 10.96 -46.75 21.73
C ASN A 21 9.57 -46.90 22.39
N ALA A 22 8.54 -46.59 21.58
CA ALA A 22 7.19 -47.20 21.46
C ALA A 22 5.96 -46.44 22.03
N GLY A 23 5.03 -46.10 21.11
CA GLY A 23 3.61 -45.88 21.44
C GLY A 23 2.84 -44.88 20.55
N ASP A 24 2.46 -45.33 19.35
CA ASP A 24 1.21 -45.10 18.57
C ASP A 24 0.32 -43.84 18.70
N ALA A 25 -0.37 -43.56 17.58
CA ALA A 25 -1.50 -42.65 17.31
C ALA A 25 -1.18 -41.19 16.97
N GLY A 26 -1.43 -40.85 15.70
CA GLY A 26 -1.24 -39.51 15.15
C GLY A 26 -2.35 -38.53 15.50
N VAL A 27 -1.98 -37.25 15.57
CA VAL A 27 -2.83 -36.08 15.31
C VAL A 27 -1.89 -34.97 14.83
N THR A 28 -2.25 -34.32 13.72
CA THR A 28 -1.56 -33.16 13.14
C THR A 28 -1.75 -31.92 14.02
N ASN A 29 -0.67 -31.30 14.49
CA ASN A 29 -0.72 -30.04 15.24
C ASN A 29 -0.83 -28.84 14.31
N ALA A 30 -2.02 -28.23 14.26
CA ALA A 30 -2.19 -26.81 14.01
C ALA A 30 -1.89 -26.03 15.31
N PRO A 31 -1.27 -24.84 15.29
CA PRO A 31 -1.14 -24.04 16.49
C PRO A 31 -2.51 -23.44 16.86
N ASN A 32 -2.99 -23.87 18.02
CA ASN A 32 -4.27 -23.57 18.64
C ASN A 32 -4.25 -22.19 19.31
N GLU A 33 -5.31 -21.42 19.09
CA GLU A 33 -5.67 -20.26 19.89
C GLU A 33 -6.04 -20.71 21.31
N ALA A 34 -5.43 -20.10 22.33
CA ALA A 34 -5.83 -20.27 23.72
C ALA A 34 -6.30 -18.95 24.31
N ASN A 35 -7.62 -18.84 24.39
CA ASN A 35 -8.40 -17.86 25.13
C ASN A 35 -8.20 -18.08 26.64
N ALA A 36 -7.93 -17.01 27.39
CA ALA A 36 -8.02 -16.99 28.85
C ALA A 36 -8.98 -15.88 29.27
N ALA A 37 -10.17 -16.30 29.71
CA ALA A 37 -11.14 -15.47 30.38
C ALA A 37 -10.62 -15.02 31.76
N ASN A 38 -10.84 -13.76 32.13
CA ASN A 38 -11.22 -13.46 33.50
C ASN A 38 -12.05 -12.18 33.64
N ALA A 39 -12.92 -12.25 34.63
CA ALA A 39 -14.15 -11.50 34.82
C ALA A 39 -13.99 -10.00 35.12
N ALA A 40 -15.05 -9.27 34.78
CA ALA A 40 -15.30 -7.86 35.08
C ALA A 40 -15.36 -7.53 36.58
N PRO A 41 -15.31 -6.23 36.90
CA PRO A 41 -16.43 -5.65 37.63
C PRO A 41 -17.10 -4.51 36.86
N THR A 42 -18.36 -4.32 37.18
CA THR A 42 -19.36 -3.53 36.48
C THR A 42 -19.39 -2.06 36.93
N ASP A 43 -19.96 -1.27 36.02
CA ASP A 43 -20.79 -0.08 36.21
C ASP A 43 -20.17 1.33 36.10
N ASN A 44 -20.79 2.06 35.15
CA ASN A 44 -21.12 3.50 35.12
C ASN A 44 -20.00 4.50 34.73
N GLU A 45 -20.14 5.46 33.81
CA GLU A 45 -21.28 6.08 33.10
C GLU A 45 -20.86 6.57 31.70
N ARG A 46 -21.89 6.78 30.87
CA ARG A 46 -21.90 7.48 29.58
C ARG A 46 -21.13 8.82 29.56
N ALA A 47 -20.54 9.13 28.39
CA ALA A 47 -20.76 10.34 27.56
C ALA A 47 -19.52 10.57 26.67
N SER A 48 -19.64 10.34 25.36
CA SER A 48 -19.79 11.35 24.31
C SER A 48 -18.51 12.11 23.91
N ALA A 49 -18.06 11.82 22.68
CA ALA A 49 -17.58 12.72 21.62
C ALA A 49 -16.94 14.09 21.92
N GLY A 50 -15.90 14.38 21.13
CA GLY A 50 -15.40 15.73 20.83
C GLY A 50 -13.92 15.86 21.17
N ALA A 51 -12.96 15.79 20.24
CA ALA A 51 -12.74 16.68 19.11
C ALA A 51 -12.84 18.16 19.49
N GLY A 52 -11.70 18.85 19.50
CA GLY A 52 -11.62 20.31 19.48
C GLY A 52 -10.41 20.85 20.23
N ALA A 53 -9.47 21.46 19.51
CA ALA A 53 -9.35 22.92 19.49
C ALA A 53 -8.00 23.35 18.91
N ALA A 54 -8.00 23.71 17.62
CA ALA A 54 -7.13 24.76 17.11
C ALA A 54 -7.90 26.08 17.24
N ALA A 55 -7.24 27.06 17.85
CA ALA A 55 -7.81 28.31 18.30
C ALA A 55 -8.22 29.24 17.13
N THR A 56 -9.40 29.85 17.26
CA THR A 56 -9.77 31.07 16.54
C THR A 56 -9.99 32.19 17.55
N GLY A 57 -9.18 33.25 17.44
CA GLY A 57 -9.38 34.51 18.12
C GLY A 57 -10.35 35.38 17.33
N ASN A 58 -11.39 35.87 17.99
CA ASN A 58 -12.36 36.80 17.44
C ASN A 58 -12.01 38.22 17.90
N ALA A 59 -12.04 39.19 16.98
CA ALA A 59 -12.03 40.61 17.31
C ALA A 59 -13.12 41.32 16.48
N THR A 60 -13.96 42.00 17.23
CA THR A 60 -15.21 42.70 16.90
C THR A 60 -15.00 43.94 16.04
N GLY A 61 -15.96 44.24 15.16
CA GLY A 61 -16.07 45.55 14.51
C GLY A 61 -17.27 45.62 13.55
N GLN A 62 -18.38 46.17 14.04
CA GLN A 62 -19.56 46.52 13.24
C GLN A 62 -19.29 47.82 12.47
N HIS A 63 -19.69 47.91 11.20
CA HIS A 63 -20.19 49.14 10.56
C HIS A 63 -21.00 48.75 9.31
N GLN A 64 -22.23 49.30 9.21
CA GLN A 64 -23.09 49.29 8.03
C GLN A 64 -22.71 50.49 7.15
N ASP A 65 -22.74 50.32 5.82
CA ASP A 65 -23.15 51.35 4.84
C ASP A 65 -23.35 50.67 3.47
N GLU A 66 -24.42 51.08 2.77
CA GLU A 66 -24.79 50.68 1.41
C GLU A 66 -24.03 51.51 0.36
N ALA A 67 -23.59 50.89 -0.75
CA ALA A 67 -23.36 51.59 -2.03
C ALA A 67 -23.28 50.61 -3.21
N GLU A 68 -23.92 51.00 -4.32
CA GLU A 68 -23.99 50.32 -5.61
C GLU A 68 -22.66 50.32 -6.40
N GLY A 69 -22.49 49.28 -7.24
CA GLY A 69 -21.89 49.42 -8.58
C GLY A 69 -20.40 49.10 -8.76
N ALA A 70 -20.12 48.03 -9.52
CA ALA A 70 -19.17 47.95 -10.64
C ALA A 70 -18.63 46.52 -10.80
N GLY A 71 -18.75 45.99 -12.01
CA GLY A 71 -18.23 44.68 -12.37
C GLY A 71 -16.71 44.60 -12.28
N ALA A 72 -16.25 43.40 -11.93
CA ALA A 72 -14.89 42.97 -12.19
C ALA A 72 -14.96 41.50 -12.66
N ASP A 73 -14.51 41.30 -13.89
CA ASP A 73 -14.22 40.01 -14.52
C ASP A 73 -13.53 39.07 -13.53
N GLN A 74 -14.20 37.96 -13.19
CA GLN A 74 -13.50 36.77 -12.76
C GLN A 74 -13.24 35.92 -14.00
N ALA A 75 -12.05 36.13 -14.57
CA ALA A 75 -11.42 35.17 -15.45
C ALA A 75 -11.31 33.83 -14.70
N SER A 76 -12.23 32.93 -15.03
CA SER A 76 -12.21 31.54 -14.62
C SER A 76 -10.90 30.91 -15.09
N ALA A 77 -10.05 30.54 -14.14
CA ALA A 77 -8.92 29.67 -14.39
C ALA A 77 -9.49 28.36 -14.98
N ALA A 78 -9.15 28.08 -16.24
CA ALA A 78 -9.59 26.89 -16.94
C ALA A 78 -9.18 25.63 -16.15
N LYS A 79 -10.17 25.01 -15.49
CA LYS A 79 -10.07 23.68 -14.91
C LYS A 79 -9.69 22.72 -16.04
N ALA A 80 -8.62 21.95 -15.87
CA ALA A 80 -8.26 20.86 -16.77
C ALA A 80 -9.51 20.01 -17.08
N PRO A 81 -9.69 19.51 -18.32
CA PRO A 81 -10.89 18.77 -18.69
C PRO A 81 -11.01 17.54 -17.79
N GLN A 82 -11.98 17.61 -16.87
CA GLN A 82 -12.35 16.50 -16.00
C GLN A 82 -12.97 15.42 -16.88
N GLN A 83 -12.43 14.20 -16.82
CA GLN A 83 -12.86 13.09 -17.67
C GLN A 83 -14.36 12.83 -17.55
N SER A 84 -15.03 12.59 -18.67
CA SER A 84 -16.45 12.28 -18.66
C SER A 84 -16.67 10.86 -18.15
N ASP A 85 -17.85 10.61 -17.59
CA ASP A 85 -18.22 9.27 -17.14
C ASP A 85 -18.29 8.26 -18.27
N ASP A 86 -18.69 8.71 -19.46
CA ASP A 86 -18.78 7.87 -20.65
C ASP A 86 -17.38 7.45 -21.17
N GLU A 87 -16.41 8.37 -21.15
CA GLU A 87 -15.02 8.07 -21.52
C GLU A 87 -14.44 7.01 -20.59
N ILE A 88 -14.67 7.14 -19.28
CA ILE A 88 -14.22 6.16 -18.29
C ILE A 88 -14.96 4.83 -18.42
N ALA A 89 -16.27 4.86 -18.65
CA ALA A 89 -17.06 3.64 -18.84
C ALA A 89 -16.55 2.81 -20.03
N ALA A 90 -16.13 3.47 -21.12
CA ALA A 90 -15.54 2.80 -22.28
C ALA A 90 -14.20 2.11 -21.97
N LEU A 91 -13.49 2.53 -20.92
CA LEU A 91 -12.25 1.90 -20.48
C LEU A 91 -12.46 0.66 -19.62
N LEU A 92 -13.65 0.43 -19.05
CA LEU A 92 -13.89 -0.69 -18.15
C LEU A 92 -14.01 -2.02 -18.93
N PRO A 93 -13.37 -3.12 -18.49
CA PRO A 93 -13.66 -4.43 -19.04
C PRO A 93 -15.08 -4.89 -18.65
N ASP A 94 -15.66 -5.80 -19.44
CA ASP A 94 -17.01 -6.32 -19.17
C ASP A 94 -17.15 -6.89 -17.75
N GLY A 95 -18.22 -6.50 -17.07
CA GLY A 95 -18.51 -6.92 -15.69
C GLY A 95 -17.71 -6.19 -14.60
N TRP A 96 -16.77 -5.32 -14.97
CA TRP A 96 -16.06 -4.47 -14.02
C TRP A 96 -16.75 -3.12 -13.86
N GLU A 97 -16.71 -2.60 -12.64
CA GLU A 97 -17.15 -1.26 -12.29
C GLU A 97 -16.07 -0.51 -11.52
N ARG A 98 -16.21 0.81 -11.42
CA ARG A 98 -15.29 1.61 -10.60
C ARG A 98 -15.51 1.29 -9.13
N LEU A 99 -14.42 1.11 -8.39
CA LEU A 99 -14.47 1.08 -6.95
C LEU A 99 -14.89 2.46 -6.43
N HIS A 100 -15.86 2.46 -5.52
CA HIS A 100 -16.25 3.63 -4.75
C HIS A 100 -15.82 3.42 -3.30
N ASN A 101 -15.27 4.47 -2.67
CA ASN A 101 -14.97 4.41 -1.24
C ASN A 101 -16.25 4.56 -0.40
N PHE A 102 -16.13 4.51 0.93
CA PHE A 102 -17.26 4.62 1.86
C PHE A 102 -18.04 5.95 1.75
N GLU A 103 -17.44 6.99 1.18
CA GLU A 103 -18.08 8.29 0.92
C GLU A 103 -18.66 8.38 -0.51
N ALA A 104 -18.78 7.25 -1.20
CA ALA A 104 -19.18 7.14 -2.61
C ALA A 104 -18.29 7.93 -3.58
N SER A 105 -17.08 8.31 -3.15
CA SER A 105 -16.10 8.96 -4.02
C SER A 105 -15.38 7.92 -4.86
N ARG A 106 -15.10 8.28 -6.12
CA ARG A 106 -14.37 7.44 -7.07
C ARG A 106 -12.94 7.25 -6.60
N VAL A 107 -12.48 6.00 -6.62
CA VAL A 107 -11.09 5.68 -6.32
C VAL A 107 -10.26 5.81 -7.59
N GLN A 108 -9.72 7.00 -7.83
CA GLN A 108 -8.89 7.31 -8.99
C GLN A 108 -7.81 8.35 -8.68
N ALA A 109 -6.77 8.39 -9.52
CA ALA A 109 -5.73 9.42 -9.52
C ALA A 109 -5.42 9.86 -10.96
N GLU A 110 -5.03 11.13 -11.13
CA GLU A 110 -4.68 11.71 -12.43
C GLU A 110 -3.29 12.34 -12.39
N GLY A 111 -2.54 12.24 -13.49
CA GLY A 111 -1.20 12.80 -13.61
C GLY A 111 -0.46 12.27 -14.83
N ASP A 112 0.66 12.91 -15.18
CA ASP A 112 1.48 12.55 -16.33
C ASP A 112 2.42 11.36 -16.00
N LEU A 113 2.06 10.16 -16.45
CA LEU A 113 2.75 8.91 -16.13
C LEU A 113 3.79 8.53 -17.18
N ASN A 114 3.56 8.89 -18.44
CA ASN A 114 4.47 8.60 -19.55
C ASN A 114 5.38 9.79 -19.93
N ARG A 115 5.23 10.93 -19.25
CA ARG A 115 6.01 12.18 -19.40
C ARG A 115 5.82 12.86 -20.75
N ASP A 116 4.62 12.78 -21.30
CA ASP A 116 4.24 13.43 -22.55
C ASP A 116 3.54 14.78 -22.36
N GLY A 117 3.38 15.22 -21.11
CA GLY A 117 2.73 16.47 -20.73
C GLY A 117 1.20 16.40 -20.68
N ARG A 118 0.59 15.22 -20.85
CA ARG A 118 -0.86 15.00 -20.74
C ARG A 118 -1.18 14.28 -19.43
N SER A 119 -2.37 14.57 -18.89
CA SER A 119 -2.83 13.90 -17.67
C SER A 119 -3.44 12.55 -18.03
N ASP A 120 -2.76 11.49 -17.60
CA ASP A 120 -3.21 10.09 -17.63
C ASP A 120 -4.07 9.78 -16.39
N VAL A 121 -4.69 8.60 -16.37
CA VAL A 121 -5.56 8.20 -15.27
C VAL A 121 -5.34 6.77 -14.79
N VAL A 122 -5.41 6.64 -13.47
CA VAL A 122 -5.36 5.37 -12.73
C VAL A 122 -6.67 5.22 -11.98
N ILE A 123 -7.30 4.04 -12.10
CA ILE A 123 -8.61 3.74 -11.52
C ILE A 123 -8.51 2.41 -10.80
N VAL A 124 -9.04 2.33 -9.58
CA VAL A 124 -9.30 1.03 -8.97
C VAL A 124 -10.68 0.57 -9.40
N ILE A 125 -10.74 -0.64 -9.95
CA ILE A 125 -11.97 -1.26 -10.44
C ILE A 125 -12.26 -2.54 -9.66
N GLU A 126 -13.53 -2.91 -9.58
CA GLU A 126 -13.99 -4.13 -8.94
C GLU A 126 -14.92 -4.92 -9.86
N ARG A 127 -14.90 -6.25 -9.74
CA ARG A 127 -15.81 -7.13 -10.49
C ARG A 127 -16.79 -7.80 -9.54
N LYS A 128 -18.04 -7.33 -9.57
CA LYS A 128 -19.17 -7.90 -8.80
C LYS A 128 -19.85 -9.02 -9.58
N GLY A 129 -20.46 -9.97 -8.85
CA GLY A 129 -21.34 -10.99 -9.45
C GLY A 129 -20.78 -12.42 -9.53
N GLY A 130 -19.64 -12.71 -8.89
CA GLY A 130 -19.19 -14.08 -8.60
C GLY A 130 -19.64 -14.56 -7.22
N GLU A 131 -19.53 -15.86 -6.96
CA GLU A 131 -19.55 -16.37 -5.58
C GLU A 131 -18.26 -15.93 -4.87
N GLY A 132 -18.39 -15.35 -3.67
CA GLY A 132 -17.26 -14.89 -2.86
C GLY A 132 -17.02 -13.38 -2.92
N VAL A 133 -15.86 -12.97 -2.43
CA VAL A 133 -15.47 -11.57 -2.32
C VAL A 133 -15.09 -11.01 -3.70
N PRO A 134 -15.58 -9.81 -4.09
CA PRO A 134 -15.27 -9.20 -5.38
C PRO A 134 -13.76 -9.11 -5.65
N LEU A 135 -13.37 -9.40 -6.90
CA LEU A 135 -12.00 -9.14 -7.36
C LEU A 135 -11.79 -7.65 -7.56
N ARG A 136 -10.56 -7.19 -7.32
CA ARG A 136 -10.13 -5.82 -7.59
C ARG A 136 -8.98 -5.80 -8.57
N ALA A 137 -8.86 -4.71 -9.32
CA ALA A 137 -7.76 -4.48 -10.23
C ALA A 137 -7.39 -3.01 -10.32
N LEU A 138 -6.13 -2.76 -10.65
CA LEU A 138 -5.63 -1.45 -11.04
C LEU A 138 -5.76 -1.32 -12.55
N LEU A 139 -6.58 -0.38 -13.01
CA LEU A 139 -6.65 0.03 -14.41
C LEU A 139 -5.81 1.29 -14.60
N ILE A 140 -4.94 1.29 -15.60
CA ILE A 140 -4.21 2.49 -16.02
C ILE A 140 -4.54 2.78 -17.48
N ALA A 141 -4.89 4.03 -17.77
CA ALA A 141 -5.15 4.53 -19.11
C ALA A 141 -4.28 5.75 -19.41
N LEU A 142 -3.66 5.75 -20.58
CA LEU A 142 -2.80 6.83 -21.05
C LEU A 142 -3.58 7.74 -22.00
N ARG A 143 -3.29 9.05 -21.94
CA ARG A 143 -3.95 10.04 -22.79
C ARG A 143 -3.15 10.30 -24.06
N HIS A 144 -3.80 10.15 -25.20
CA HIS A 144 -3.22 10.40 -26.51
C HIS A 144 -3.31 11.88 -26.91
N GLU A 145 -2.61 12.24 -27.98
CA GLU A 145 -2.55 13.62 -28.51
C GLU A 145 -3.92 14.17 -28.93
N ASP A 146 -4.81 13.30 -29.40
CA ASP A 146 -6.19 13.66 -29.78
C ASP A 146 -7.12 13.86 -28.58
N GLY A 147 -6.59 13.69 -27.36
CA GLY A 147 -7.30 13.82 -26.11
C GLY A 147 -8.00 12.54 -25.67
N SER A 148 -8.02 11.47 -26.46
CA SER A 148 -8.63 10.20 -26.05
C SER A 148 -7.81 9.47 -25.00
N LEU A 149 -8.48 8.75 -24.11
CA LEU A 149 -7.84 7.77 -23.23
C LEU A 149 -7.83 6.39 -23.87
N GLU A 150 -6.68 5.72 -23.78
CA GLU A 150 -6.56 4.31 -24.13
C GLU A 150 -6.10 3.50 -22.91
N ARG A 151 -6.75 2.36 -22.67
CA ARG A 151 -6.38 1.44 -21.60
C ARG A 151 -4.98 0.88 -21.86
N SER A 152 -4.01 1.19 -21.00
CA SER A 152 -2.66 0.65 -21.05
C SER A 152 -2.57 -0.73 -20.39
N ILE A 153 -3.19 -0.88 -19.21
CA ILE A 153 -3.14 -2.14 -18.44
C ILE A 153 -4.34 -2.27 -17.50
N VAL A 154 -4.72 -3.52 -17.23
CA VAL A 154 -5.54 -3.94 -16.08
C VAL A 154 -4.72 -4.98 -15.33
N ALA A 155 -4.38 -4.69 -14.08
CA ALA A 155 -3.54 -5.53 -13.23
C ALA A 155 -4.32 -5.95 -11.98
N GLU A 156 -4.74 -7.21 -11.92
CA GLU A 156 -5.50 -7.76 -10.80
C GLU A 156 -4.60 -8.00 -9.57
N GLN A 157 -3.39 -8.54 -9.79
CA GLN A 157 -2.54 -9.04 -8.70
C GLN A 157 -1.98 -7.97 -7.75
N VAL A 158 -1.93 -6.71 -8.18
CA VAL A 158 -1.48 -5.59 -7.34
C VAL A 158 -2.52 -5.18 -6.31
N MET A 159 -3.80 -5.46 -6.56
CA MET A 159 -4.90 -5.09 -5.67
C MET A 159 -5.27 -6.27 -4.78
N LEU A 160 -5.36 -6.02 -3.47
CA LEU A 160 -5.94 -6.97 -2.54
C LEU A 160 -7.48 -6.86 -2.55
N LYS A 161 -8.16 -7.99 -2.32
CA LYS A 161 -9.60 -8.10 -2.11
C LYS A 161 -10.02 -7.48 -0.79
N GLU A 162 -11.32 -7.20 -0.65
CA GLU A 162 -11.89 -6.53 0.53
C GLU A 162 -11.76 -7.33 1.84
N ASP A 163 -11.48 -8.64 1.76
CA ASP A 163 -11.35 -9.55 2.89
C ASP A 163 -9.88 -9.90 3.22
N GLU A 164 -8.92 -9.33 2.50
CA GLU A 164 -7.50 -9.70 2.62
C GLU A 164 -6.73 -8.83 3.61
N GLY A 165 -7.40 -7.93 4.34
CA GLY A 165 -6.81 -7.12 5.41
C GLY A 165 -6.82 -7.79 6.78
N GLY A 166 -7.28 -9.03 6.91
CA GLY A 166 -7.43 -9.71 8.20
C GLY A 166 -8.57 -9.12 9.03
N VAL A 167 -8.37 -8.95 10.35
CA VAL A 167 -9.42 -8.39 11.24
C VAL A 167 -9.77 -6.95 10.87
N TRP A 168 -8.86 -6.21 10.24
CA TRP A 168 -9.13 -4.87 9.72
C TRP A 168 -10.21 -4.84 8.64
N GLY A 169 -10.43 -5.95 7.93
CA GLY A 169 -11.33 -6.00 6.78
C GLY A 169 -10.63 -5.55 5.51
N ASP A 170 -11.13 -4.48 4.90
CA ASP A 170 -10.65 -4.00 3.60
C ASP A 170 -9.23 -3.42 3.70
N PRO A 171 -8.22 -4.03 3.04
CA PRO A 171 -6.86 -3.56 3.10
C PRO A 171 -6.55 -2.36 2.18
N PHE A 172 -7.46 -1.98 1.28
CA PHE A 172 -7.18 -0.88 0.35
C PHE A 172 -7.07 0.46 1.09
N GLU A 173 -5.89 1.08 1.02
CA GLU A 173 -5.64 2.38 1.65
C GLU A 173 -5.72 3.51 0.63
N SER A 174 -4.95 3.43 -0.46
CA SER A 174 -4.93 4.49 -1.47
C SER A 174 -4.35 4.07 -2.81
N VAL A 175 -4.71 4.84 -3.85
CA VAL A 175 -3.99 4.92 -5.11
C VAL A 175 -3.62 6.38 -5.35
N ALA A 176 -2.38 6.64 -5.76
CA ALA A 176 -1.89 7.99 -6.01
C ALA A 176 -0.93 8.02 -7.20
N ILE A 177 -0.71 9.22 -7.75
CA ILE A 177 0.37 9.48 -8.69
C ILE A 177 1.36 10.42 -8.02
N ASP A 178 2.59 9.95 -7.86
CA ASP A 178 3.69 10.72 -7.28
C ASP A 178 4.91 10.65 -8.19
N ARG A 179 5.41 11.81 -8.61
CA ARG A 179 6.60 11.96 -9.46
C ARG A 179 6.56 11.11 -10.76
N GLY A 180 5.39 11.08 -11.40
CA GLY A 180 5.16 10.32 -12.64
C GLY A 180 5.23 8.81 -12.43
N SER A 181 4.75 8.34 -11.28
CA SER A 181 4.68 6.92 -10.94
C SER A 181 3.41 6.64 -10.17
N VAL A 182 2.80 5.49 -10.41
CA VAL A 182 1.64 5.03 -9.66
C VAL A 182 2.11 4.47 -8.31
N VAL A 183 1.44 4.85 -7.23
CA VAL A 183 1.66 4.31 -5.89
C VAL A 183 0.38 3.68 -5.41
N VAL A 184 0.43 2.38 -5.11
CA VAL A 184 -0.69 1.63 -4.51
C VAL A 184 -0.32 1.29 -3.08
N SER A 185 -1.19 1.68 -2.14
CA SER A 185 -0.97 1.45 -0.71
C SER A 185 -2.05 0.56 -0.11
N HIS A 186 -1.62 -0.32 0.79
CA HIS A 186 -2.50 -1.19 1.57
C HIS A 186 -2.17 -1.09 3.05
N TYR A 187 -3.17 -1.28 3.90
CA TYR A 187 -3.04 -1.29 5.35
C TYR A 187 -4.01 -2.31 5.94
N GLY A 188 -3.52 -3.19 6.82
CA GLY A 188 -4.35 -4.25 7.39
C GLY A 188 -3.80 -4.82 8.70
N GLY A 189 -4.24 -6.03 9.01
CA GLY A 189 -3.83 -6.79 10.18
C GLY A 189 -4.87 -6.80 11.31
N SER A 190 -4.41 -7.13 12.50
CA SER A 190 -5.17 -7.15 13.75
C SER A 190 -4.42 -6.33 14.79
N ASN A 191 -4.10 -6.88 15.96
CA ASN A 191 -3.19 -6.23 16.91
C ASN A 191 -1.79 -6.02 16.31
N TRP A 192 -1.36 -6.94 15.44
CA TRP A 192 -0.25 -6.71 14.54
C TRP A 192 -0.77 -6.09 13.26
N ARG A 193 -0.39 -4.84 13.02
CA ARG A 193 -0.68 -4.09 11.82
C ARG A 193 0.42 -4.27 10.82
N TRP A 194 0.04 -4.26 9.56
CA TRP A 194 0.96 -4.21 8.44
C TRP A 194 0.50 -3.16 7.45
N TYR A 195 1.46 -2.64 6.69
CA TYR A 195 1.19 -1.78 5.56
C TYR A 195 2.19 -2.04 4.43
N SER A 196 1.79 -1.70 3.22
CA SER A 196 2.65 -1.71 2.06
C SER A 196 2.36 -0.51 1.16
N ALA A 197 3.38 -0.04 0.46
CA ALA A 197 3.27 0.94 -0.61
C ALA A 197 4.17 0.50 -1.78
N TYR A 198 3.57 0.22 -2.93
CA TYR A 198 4.27 -0.24 -4.12
C TYR A 198 4.27 0.83 -5.19
N ARG A 199 5.44 1.15 -5.74
CA ARG A 199 5.63 2.20 -6.74
C ARG A 199 5.92 1.61 -8.11
N PHE A 200 5.06 1.91 -9.08
CA PHE A 200 5.19 1.46 -10.46
C PHE A 200 5.44 2.63 -11.39
N ARG A 201 6.40 2.47 -12.30
CA ARG A 201 6.74 3.48 -13.31
C ARG A 201 6.60 2.92 -14.72
N TYR A 202 6.02 3.74 -15.60
CA TYR A 202 6.01 3.47 -17.02
C TYR A 202 7.39 3.69 -17.62
N GLN A 203 7.94 2.69 -18.30
CA GLN A 203 9.22 2.75 -19.00
C GLN A 203 9.30 1.62 -20.00
N GLN A 204 10.03 1.82 -21.11
CA GLN A 204 10.19 0.77 -22.14
C GLN A 204 8.86 0.18 -22.63
N ALA A 205 7.84 1.04 -22.74
CA ALA A 205 6.47 0.71 -23.13
C ALA A 205 5.69 -0.22 -22.16
N ASP A 206 6.17 -0.45 -20.93
CA ASP A 206 5.46 -1.22 -19.90
C ASP A 206 5.63 -0.65 -18.48
N TRP A 207 4.99 -1.27 -17.50
CA TRP A 207 4.94 -0.84 -16.10
C TRP A 207 5.80 -1.73 -15.22
N TYR A 208 6.69 -1.12 -14.45
CA TYR A 208 7.65 -1.86 -13.62
C TYR A 208 7.63 -1.38 -12.17
N LEU A 209 7.73 -2.32 -11.23
CA LEU A 209 7.95 -2.03 -9.82
C LEU A 209 9.35 -1.42 -9.65
N ILE A 210 9.39 -0.16 -9.21
CA ILE A 210 10.64 0.59 -9.00
C ILE A 210 10.97 0.84 -7.54
N GLY A 211 10.00 0.64 -6.65
CA GLY A 211 10.22 0.74 -5.22
C GLY A 211 9.08 0.14 -4.42
N ALA A 212 9.39 -0.23 -3.19
CA ALA A 212 8.45 -0.83 -2.27
C ALA A 212 8.80 -0.43 -0.85
N THR A 213 7.78 -0.07 -0.07
CA THR A 213 7.87 0.13 1.36
C THR A 213 6.92 -0.85 2.02
N THR A 214 7.39 -1.61 3.01
CA THR A 214 6.55 -2.51 3.80
C THR A 214 6.86 -2.30 5.26
N GLY A 215 5.85 -2.31 6.13
CA GLY A 215 6.10 -2.23 7.55
C GLY A 215 5.07 -2.96 8.39
N SER A 216 5.42 -3.17 9.65
CA SER A 216 4.55 -3.81 10.62
C SER A 216 4.79 -3.28 12.02
N TYR A 217 3.74 -3.29 12.84
CA TYR A 217 3.84 -2.86 14.22
C TYR A 217 2.75 -3.44 15.10
N PHE A 218 3.03 -3.54 16.40
CA PHE A 218 2.07 -3.96 17.39
C PHE A 218 1.35 -2.76 18.00
N THR A 219 0.03 -2.69 17.85
CA THR A 219 -0.76 -1.51 18.20
C THR A 219 -0.82 -1.22 19.70
N ALA A 220 -0.51 -2.20 20.55
CA ALA A 220 -0.57 -1.99 21.99
C ALA A 220 0.67 -1.25 22.53
N THR A 221 1.76 -1.20 21.76
CA THR A 221 3.05 -0.65 22.22
C THR A 221 3.59 0.46 21.35
N THR A 222 3.17 0.57 20.08
CA THR A 222 3.70 1.58 19.15
C THR A 222 2.71 1.97 18.05
N THR A 223 3.11 2.89 17.18
CA THR A 223 2.32 3.43 16.07
C THR A 223 3.04 3.22 14.73
N ARG A 224 2.36 3.52 13.62
CA ARG A 224 2.92 3.38 12.26
C ARG A 224 4.21 4.18 12.07
N GLU A 225 4.29 5.37 12.66
CA GLU A 225 5.46 6.26 12.55
C GLU A 225 6.73 5.61 13.09
N GLN A 226 6.60 4.67 14.02
CA GLN A 226 7.67 3.94 14.69
C GLN A 226 7.71 2.45 14.30
N ALA A 227 6.94 2.03 13.30
CA ALA A 227 6.85 0.64 12.88
C ALA A 227 8.19 0.06 12.42
N ASP A 228 8.36 -1.25 12.51
CA ASP A 228 9.42 -1.90 11.76
C ASP A 228 9.11 -1.75 10.28
N GLU A 229 10.09 -1.32 9.48
CA GLU A 229 9.86 -0.91 8.10
C GLU A 229 11.05 -1.31 7.22
N ALA A 230 10.76 -1.79 6.02
CA ALA A 230 11.75 -1.96 4.97
C ALA A 230 11.34 -1.12 3.76
N ASP A 231 12.28 -0.31 3.26
CA ASP A 231 12.14 0.52 2.08
C ASP A 231 13.20 0.13 1.04
N TYR A 232 12.77 -0.07 -0.19
CA TYR A 232 13.60 -0.52 -1.30
C TYR A 232 13.47 0.41 -2.50
N ASN A 233 14.62 0.86 -3.03
CA ASN A 233 14.73 1.46 -4.34
C ASN A 233 15.29 0.42 -5.33
N LEU A 234 14.40 -0.19 -6.10
CA LEU A 234 14.76 -1.30 -7.01
C LEU A 234 15.53 -0.83 -8.26
N LEU A 235 15.53 0.49 -8.54
CA LEU A 235 16.31 1.05 -9.64
C LEU A 235 17.79 1.15 -9.29
N THR A 236 18.10 1.53 -8.05
CA THR A 236 19.48 1.74 -7.60
C THR A 236 20.01 0.57 -6.80
N GLY A 237 19.13 -0.28 -6.28
CA GLY A 237 19.43 -1.32 -5.31
C GLY A 237 19.56 -0.78 -3.88
N ASP A 238 19.34 0.51 -3.63
CA ASP A 238 19.44 1.04 -2.27
C ASP A 238 18.28 0.51 -1.40
N TYR A 239 18.56 0.22 -0.13
CA TYR A 239 17.53 -0.15 0.84
C TYR A 239 17.78 0.47 2.22
N SER A 240 16.72 0.57 3.00
CA SER A 240 16.73 0.94 4.42
C SER A 240 15.78 0.04 5.20
N ILE A 241 16.25 -0.60 6.26
CA ILE A 241 15.44 -1.43 7.14
C ILE A 241 15.54 -0.85 8.55
N ARG A 242 14.40 -0.47 9.11
CA ARG A 242 14.23 -0.03 10.48
C ARG A 242 13.64 -1.19 11.28
N THR A 243 14.25 -1.53 12.40
CA THR A 243 13.77 -2.56 13.33
C THR A 243 13.87 -2.06 14.76
N THR A 244 12.87 -2.38 15.56
CA THR A 244 12.83 -2.09 16.99
C THR A 244 13.14 -3.37 17.74
N ASN A 245 14.22 -3.36 18.53
CA ASN A 245 14.60 -4.53 19.31
C ASN A 245 13.72 -4.69 20.57
N ALA A 246 13.94 -5.77 21.32
CA ALA A 246 13.14 -6.09 22.50
C ALA A 246 13.25 -5.04 23.62
N ASP A 247 14.33 -4.26 23.65
CA ASP A 247 14.56 -3.17 24.60
C ASP A 247 13.92 -1.84 24.15
N GLY A 248 13.30 -1.82 22.97
CA GLY A 248 12.68 -0.63 22.38
C GLY A 248 13.65 0.29 21.64
N GLU A 249 14.90 -0.15 21.45
CA GLU A 249 15.88 0.63 20.69
C GLU A 249 15.70 0.41 19.18
N VAL A 250 15.82 1.50 18.43
CA VAL A 250 15.66 1.50 16.97
C VAL A 250 17.01 1.29 16.30
N GLU A 251 17.09 0.26 15.48
CA GLU A 251 18.21 -0.02 14.60
C GLU A 251 17.82 0.29 13.15
N ILE A 252 18.71 0.97 12.42
CA ILE A 252 18.52 1.26 11.00
C ILE A 252 19.68 0.67 10.22
N GLN A 253 19.40 -0.38 9.46
CA GLN A 253 20.31 -0.94 8.48
C GLN A 253 20.09 -0.26 7.13
N LYS A 254 21.16 0.17 6.47
CA LYS A 254 21.12 0.65 5.09
C LYS A 254 22.15 -0.08 4.25
N GLY A 255 21.86 -0.25 2.98
CA GLY A 255 22.80 -0.87 2.08
C GLY A 255 22.38 -0.73 0.63
N LYS A 256 23.10 -1.47 -0.21
CA LYS A 256 22.85 -1.56 -1.64
C LYS A 256 22.90 -3.03 -2.05
N GLN A 257 21.79 -3.54 -2.58
CA GLN A 257 21.72 -4.84 -3.23
C GLN A 257 22.12 -4.74 -4.71
N ALA A 258 22.48 -5.87 -5.31
CA ALA A 258 22.70 -5.94 -6.74
C ALA A 258 21.40 -5.59 -7.48
N THR A 259 21.50 -4.74 -8.50
CA THR A 259 20.35 -4.42 -9.36
C THR A 259 20.01 -5.62 -10.22
N ARG A 260 18.75 -6.03 -10.19
CA ARG A 260 18.17 -7.13 -10.98
C ARG A 260 17.17 -6.57 -12.00
N PRO A 261 16.74 -7.34 -13.01
CA PRO A 261 15.61 -6.94 -13.85
C PRO A 261 14.40 -6.56 -12.99
N LEU A 262 13.74 -5.47 -13.36
CA LEU A 262 12.58 -5.00 -12.60
C LEU A 262 11.38 -5.90 -12.85
N ILE A 263 10.52 -6.00 -11.84
CA ILE A 263 9.32 -6.82 -11.89
C ILE A 263 8.24 -6.06 -12.64
N GLU A 264 7.69 -6.66 -13.69
CA GLU A 264 6.55 -6.11 -14.42
C GLU A 264 5.31 -6.09 -13.52
N LEU A 265 4.49 -5.05 -13.65
CA LEU A 265 3.24 -4.91 -12.89
C LEU A 265 2.29 -6.11 -13.10
N ARG A 266 2.29 -6.71 -14.30
CA ARG A 266 1.48 -7.91 -14.60
C ARG A 266 1.96 -9.16 -13.87
N ALA A 267 3.24 -9.20 -13.50
CA ALA A 267 3.87 -10.32 -12.82
C ALA A 267 4.04 -10.08 -11.30
N PHE A 268 3.66 -8.89 -10.81
CA PHE A 268 3.78 -8.52 -9.41
C PHE A 268 2.93 -9.43 -8.51
N ARG A 269 3.49 -9.80 -7.36
CA ARG A 269 2.79 -10.54 -6.30
C ARG A 269 3.15 -9.95 -4.93
N HIS A 270 2.21 -9.98 -3.99
CA HIS A 270 2.43 -9.44 -2.63
C HIS A 270 3.40 -10.28 -1.78
N ASP A 271 3.64 -11.53 -2.15
CA ASP A 271 4.54 -12.47 -1.46
C ASP A 271 5.98 -12.47 -2.02
N LEU A 272 6.31 -11.52 -2.89
CA LEU A 272 7.66 -11.39 -3.45
C LEU A 272 8.69 -11.07 -2.35
N ASN A 273 9.70 -11.95 -2.21
CA ASN A 273 10.85 -11.67 -1.36
C ASN A 273 11.77 -10.64 -2.02
N LEU A 274 11.65 -9.36 -1.68
CA LEU A 274 12.42 -8.28 -2.31
C LEU A 274 13.94 -8.31 -2.01
N GLN A 275 14.40 -9.19 -1.12
CA GLN A 275 15.82 -9.41 -0.81
C GLN A 275 16.42 -10.56 -1.64
N ASP A 276 15.73 -11.68 -1.79
CA ASP A 276 16.21 -12.87 -2.51
C ASP A 276 15.33 -13.20 -3.74
N GLN A 277 15.55 -12.48 -4.83
CA GLN A 277 15.01 -12.81 -6.15
C GLN A 277 16.12 -13.52 -6.95
N ASP A 278 16.24 -14.84 -6.83
CA ASP A 278 17.24 -15.66 -7.52
C ASP A 278 16.97 -15.86 -9.02
#